data_AF-A0A376DJ65-F1
#
_entry.id   AF-A0A376DJ65-F1
#
_cell.length_a   1.000
_cell.length_b   1.000
_cell.length_c   1.000
_cell.angle_alpha   90.00
_cell.angle_beta   90.00
_cell.angle_gamma   90.00
#
_symmetry.space_group_name_H-M   'P 1'
#
loop_
_entity.id
_entity.type
_entity.pdbx_description
1 polymer ?
#
loop_
_entity_poly.entity_id
_entity_poly.type
_entity_poly.pdbx_seq_one_letter_code
_entity_poly.pdbx_strand_id
1 'polypeptide(L)' 'MLRPVETPTREIKKLDGLWAFSLDRENCGIDQRWWESALQESRAIAVPGQF' A
#
# COMPACT_ATOMS: atom_id res chain seq x y z
N MET A 1 -12.82 -19.73 -2.53
CA MET A 1 -12.48 -18.48 -1.82
C MET A 1 -13.48 -18.26 -0.70
N LEU A 2 -13.02 -17.92 0.50
CA LEU A 2 -13.87 -17.57 1.64
C LEU A 2 -13.77 -16.06 1.89
N ARG A 3 -14.91 -15.41 2.16
CA ARG A 3 -14.94 -14.00 2.57
C ARG A 3 -14.62 -13.91 4.07
N PRO A 4 -13.69 -13.04 4.49
CA PRO A 4 -13.47 -12.83 5.91
C PRO A 4 -14.70 -12.27 6.62
N VAL A 5 -14.97 -12.80 7.81
CA VAL A 5 -16.05 -12.40 8.72
C VAL A 5 -15.49 -12.45 10.14
N GLU A 6 -15.81 -11.45 10.96
CA GLU A 6 -15.38 -11.44 12.36
C GLU A 6 -16.12 -12.52 13.17
N THR A 7 -15.35 -13.27 13.95
CA THR A 7 -15.81 -14.31 14.91
C THR A 7 -15.01 -14.10 16.20
N PRO A 8 -14.54 -15.12 16.96
CA PRO A 8 -13.41 -14.90 17.87
C PRO A 8 -12.16 -14.34 17.16
N THR A 9 -12.03 -14.51 15.84
CA THR A 9 -11.00 -13.85 15.02
C THR A 9 -11.46 -12.46 14.55
N ARG A 10 -10.53 -11.52 14.44
CA ARG A 10 -10.78 -10.12 14.06
C ARG A 10 -9.82 -9.67 12.97
N GLU A 11 -10.16 -8.58 12.28
CA GLU A 11 -9.31 -7.97 11.27
C GLU A 11 -9.08 -6.48 11.56
N ILE A 12 -7.87 -6.00 11.25
CA ILE A 12 -7.61 -4.56 11.14
C ILE A 12 -7.56 -4.24 9.65
N LYS A 13 -8.56 -3.53 9.17
CA LYS A 13 -8.59 -3.05 7.79
C LYS A 13 -7.63 -1.88 7.66
N LYS A 14 -6.49 -2.11 7.01
CA LYS A 14 -5.55 -1.05 6.60
C LYS A 14 -6.08 -0.30 5.36
N LEU A 15 -7.34 0.12 5.42
CA LEU A 15 -8.02 0.91 4.39
C LEU A 15 -8.36 2.30 4.97
N ASP A 16 -7.42 2.81 5.76
CA ASP A 16 -7.45 4.05 6.53
C ASP A 16 -7.31 5.31 5.66
N GLY A 17 -7.10 5.12 4.35
CA GLY A 17 -7.13 6.20 3.38
C GLY A 17 -5.74 6.62 2.94
N LEU A 18 -4.89 7.13 3.84
CA LEU A 18 -3.64 7.79 3.44
C LEU A 18 -2.45 6.84 3.32
N TRP A 19 -2.05 6.57 2.08
CA TRP A 19 -0.88 5.74 1.75
C TRP A 19 0.19 6.57 1.04
N ALA A 20 1.47 6.26 1.27
CA ALA A 20 2.56 6.84 0.50
C ALA A 20 2.63 6.17 -0.88
N PHE A 21 2.63 6.98 -1.94
CA PHE A 21 2.59 6.53 -3.33
C PHE A 21 3.62 7.26 -4.20
N SER A 22 4.34 6.52 -5.03
CA SER A 22 5.26 7.06 -6.04
C SER A 22 5.18 6.20 -7.31
N LEU A 23 5.41 6.82 -8.48
CA LEU A 23 5.49 6.12 -9.76
C LEU A 23 6.93 5.75 -10.06
N ASP A 24 7.19 4.48 -10.35
CA ASP A 24 8.49 4.01 -10.82
C ASP A 24 8.56 4.09 -12.35
N ARG A 25 8.82 5.29 -12.89
CA ARG A 25 8.86 5.51 -14.34
C ARG A 25 10.10 4.87 -14.98
N GLU A 26 11.17 4.78 -14.21
CA GLU A 26 12.46 4.25 -14.62
C GLU A 26 12.56 2.72 -14.43
N ASN A 27 11.52 2.10 -13.85
CA ASN A 27 11.44 0.66 -13.58
C ASN A 27 12.62 0.14 -12.74
N CYS A 28 13.04 0.93 -11.74
CA CYS A 28 14.23 0.71 -10.93
C CYS A 28 13.92 0.30 -9.47
N GLY A 29 12.64 0.31 -9.07
CA GLY A 29 12.22 0.09 -7.69
C GLY A 29 12.55 -1.30 -7.16
N ILE A 30 12.64 -2.31 -8.04
CA ILE A 30 13.07 -3.66 -7.68
C ILE A 30 14.58 -3.69 -7.45
N ASP A 31 15.35 -3.19 -8.42
CA ASP A 31 16.82 -3.19 -8.36
C ASP A 31 17.34 -2.40 -7.16
N GLN A 32 16.68 -1.28 -6.85
CA GLN A 32 17.00 -0.40 -5.71
C GLN A 32 16.28 -0.78 -4.41
N ARG A 33 15.44 -1.81 -4.42
CA ARG A 33 14.73 -2.35 -3.24
C ARG A 33 13.96 -1.31 -2.45
N TRP A 34 13.12 -0.53 -3.12
CA TRP A 34 12.37 0.56 -2.49
C TRP A 34 11.52 0.15 -1.28
N TRP A 35 11.17 -1.14 -1.12
CA TRP A 35 10.44 -1.66 0.04
C TRP A 35 11.28 -1.76 1.33
N GLU A 36 12.61 -1.66 1.26
CA GLU A 36 13.48 -1.75 2.45
C GLU A 36 13.46 -0.45 3.27
N SER A 37 12.94 0.65 2.72
CA SER A 37 12.90 1.96 3.38
C SER A 37 11.63 2.75 3.03
N ALA A 38 11.47 3.95 3.59
CA ALA A 38 10.38 4.85 3.21
C ALA A 38 10.53 5.32 1.75
N LEU A 39 9.44 5.27 0.99
CA LEU A 39 9.41 5.71 -0.41
C LEU A 39 9.74 7.21 -0.52
N GLN A 40 10.82 7.52 -1.24
CA GLN A 40 11.20 8.88 -1.60
C GLN A 40 10.28 9.44 -2.69
N GLU A 41 10.22 10.77 -2.80
CA GLU A 41 9.37 11.48 -3.79
C GLU A 41 7.90 11.02 -3.78
N SER A 42 7.40 10.66 -2.59
CA SER A 42 6.05 10.13 -2.43
C SER A 42 5.00 11.23 -2.21
N ARG A 43 3.78 10.97 -2.67
CA ARG A 43 2.58 11.75 -2.34
C ARG A 43 1.57 10.88 -1.59
N ALA A 44 0.68 11.52 -0.84
CA ALA A 44 -0.47 10.82 -0.27
C ALA A 44 -1.43 10.38 -1.39
N ILE A 45 -1.95 9.15 -1.29
CA ILE A 45 -3.04 8.63 -2.12
C ILE A 45 -4.11 7.97 -1.25
N ALA A 46 -5.35 8.00 -1.72
CA ALA A 46 -6.49 7.33 -1.08
C ALA A 46 -6.50 5.82 -1.39
N VAL A 47 -6.61 4.97 -0.38
CA VAL A 47 -6.89 3.54 -0.50
C VAL A 47 -8.11 3.18 0.36
N PRO A 48 -9.21 2.66 -0.22
CA PRO A 48 -9.37 2.23 -1.62
C PRO A 48 -9.65 3.38 -2.60
N GLY A 49 -9.17 3.25 -3.85
CA GLY A 49 -9.35 4.24 -4.92
C GLY A 49 -8.53 3.90 -6.18
N GLN A 50 -8.77 4.60 -7.29
CA GLN A 50 -7.90 4.58 -8.48
C GLN A 50 -6.82 5.67 -8.36
N PHE A 51 -5.66 5.49 -9.00
CA PHE A 51 -4.51 6.41 -8.93
C PHE A 51 -4.39 7.38 -10.10
#